data_AF-A0A257MVM7-F1
#
_entry.id   AF-A0A257MVM7-F1
#
_cell.length_a   1.000
_cell.length_b   1.000
_cell.length_c   1.000
_cell.angle_alpha   90.00
_cell.angle_beta   90.00
_cell.angle_gamma   90.00
#
_symmetry.space_group_name_H-M   'P 1'
#
loop_
_entity.id
_entity.type
_entity.pdbx_description
1 polymer ?
#
loop_
_entity_poly.entity_id
_entity_poly.type
_entity_poly.pdbx_seq_one_letter_code
_entity_poly.pdbx_strand_id
1 'polypeptide(L)'
;MSEEIPEKMSEAQKLIYAVIGIFIIGFAVVWMSKDDAAKGKGDNAEAAMMRNYVAIQQMATNKCTKIVTEKTGEQVYFPTETKTDKETYVTLIWAGENVKTGGFKTASCTLNGQLGGISELVIDGKELIKKKI
;
A
#
# COMPACT_ATOMS: atom_id res chain seq x y z
N MET A 1 -55.52 7.51 17.47
CA MET A 1 -56.34 7.94 16.32
C MET A 1 -56.03 6.95 15.21
N SER A 2 -56.83 5.89 15.18
CA SER A 2 -56.77 4.85 14.15
C SER A 2 -57.48 5.42 12.93
N GLU A 3 -56.75 5.63 11.84
CA GLU A 3 -57.36 5.91 10.55
C GLU A 3 -57.45 4.62 9.75
N GLU A 4 -58.68 4.32 9.38
CA GLU A 4 -59.17 3.08 8.82
C GLU A 4 -58.73 2.97 7.36
N ILE A 5 -58.24 1.78 6.99
CA ILE A 5 -57.89 1.44 5.62
C ILE A 5 -59.21 1.12 4.89
N PRO A 6 -59.63 1.89 3.87
CA PRO A 6 -60.89 1.62 3.18
C PRO A 6 -60.81 0.27 2.45
N GLU A 7 -61.75 -0.59 2.82
CA GLU A 7 -61.90 -1.97 2.40
C GLU A 7 -62.46 -2.06 0.96
N LYS A 8 -61.62 -1.77 -0.04
CA LYS A 8 -61.82 -2.24 -1.44
C LYS A 8 -60.52 -2.09 -2.24
N MET A 9 -59.51 -2.90 -1.91
CA MET A 9 -58.28 -2.98 -2.68
C MET A 9 -58.37 -4.20 -3.59
N SER A 10 -58.50 -3.96 -4.90
CA SER A 10 -58.42 -5.00 -5.93
C SER A 10 -57.10 -5.78 -5.76
N GLU A 11 -57.09 -7.08 -6.04
CA GLU A 11 -55.89 -7.94 -5.97
C GLU A 11 -54.69 -7.29 -6.69
N ALA A 12 -54.96 -6.55 -7.77
CA ALA A 12 -53.96 -5.75 -8.50
C ALA A 12 -53.35 -4.61 -7.66
N GLN A 13 -54.12 -3.94 -6.81
CA GLN A 13 -53.61 -2.88 -5.92
C GLN A 13 -52.70 -3.46 -4.84
N LYS A 14 -53.03 -4.62 -4.25
CA LYS A 14 -52.16 -5.30 -3.28
C LYS A 14 -50.80 -5.65 -3.88
N LEU A 15 -50.78 -6.13 -5.12
CA LEU A 15 -49.54 -6.43 -5.85
C LEU A 15 -48.73 -5.14 -6.13
N ILE A 16 -49.38 -4.05 -6.52
CA ILE A 16 -48.71 -2.76 -6.76
C ILE A 16 -48.06 -2.22 -5.47
N TYR A 17 -48.77 -2.26 -4.34
CA TYR A 17 -48.21 -1.81 -3.06
C TYR A 17 -47.03 -2.69 -2.58
N ALA A 18 -47.08 -4.00 -2.82
CA ALA A 18 -45.99 -4.90 -2.49
C ALA A 18 -44.72 -4.59 -3.31
N VAL A 19 -44.87 -4.34 -4.61
CA VAL A 19 -43.76 -3.98 -5.50
C VAL A 19 -43.14 -2.64 -5.09
N ILE A 20 -43.96 -1.62 -4.83
CA ILE A 20 -43.49 -0.32 -4.36
C ILE A 20 -42.75 -0.45 -3.01
N GLY A 21 -43.24 -1.29 -2.11
CA GLY A 21 -42.60 -1.56 -0.82
C GLY A 21 -41.16 -2.10 -0.96
N ILE A 22 -40.94 -3.05 -1.87
CA ILE A 22 -39.60 -3.61 -2.15
C ILE A 22 -38.67 -2.52 -2.69
N PHE A 23 -39.15 -1.66 -3.59
CA PHE A 23 -38.36 -0.55 -4.10
C PHE A 23 -37.97 0.45 -3.01
N ILE A 24 -38.90 0.84 -2.14
CA ILE A 24 -38.61 1.77 -1.04
C ILE A 24 -37.57 1.18 -0.09
N ILE A 25 -37.69 -0.10 0.28
CA ILE A 25 -36.72 -0.77 1.15
C ILE A 25 -35.35 -0.86 0.45
N GLY A 26 -35.32 -1.22 -0.83
CA GLY A 26 -34.09 -1.26 -1.62
C GLY A 26 -33.39 0.10 -1.69
N PHE A 27 -34.13 1.16 -1.98
CA PHE A 27 -33.59 2.53 -1.99
C PHE A 27 -33.17 3.01 -0.61
N ALA A 28 -33.88 2.63 0.47
CA ALA A 28 -33.49 2.95 1.83
C ALA A 28 -32.18 2.28 2.22
N VAL A 29 -31.98 1.00 1.87
CA VAL A 29 -30.72 0.28 2.09
C VAL A 29 -29.59 0.97 1.33
N VAL A 30 -29.79 1.34 0.07
CA VAL A 30 -28.77 2.07 -0.74
C VAL A 30 -28.47 3.47 -0.18
N TRP A 31 -29.49 4.18 0.32
CA TRP A 31 -29.34 5.50 0.93
C TRP A 31 -28.56 5.42 2.26
N MET A 32 -28.90 4.48 3.14
CA MET A 32 -28.15 4.23 4.38
C MET A 32 -26.73 3.70 4.10
N SER A 33 -26.56 2.88 3.06
CA SER A 33 -25.25 2.39 2.62
C SER A 33 -24.35 3.50 2.08
N LYS A 34 -24.90 4.67 1.74
CA LYS A 34 -24.10 5.82 1.28
C LYS A 34 -23.28 6.43 2.43
N ASP A 35 -23.80 6.37 3.66
CA ASP A 35 -23.08 6.78 4.87
C ASP A 35 -22.00 5.75 5.26
N ASP A 36 -22.25 4.45 5.03
CA ASP A 36 -21.25 3.40 5.28
C ASP A 36 -20.20 3.28 4.15
N ALA A 37 -20.56 3.58 2.90
CA ALA A 37 -19.61 3.73 1.79
C ALA A 37 -18.68 4.93 1.99
N ALA A 38 -19.13 5.98 2.69
CA ALA A 38 -18.28 7.08 3.14
C ALA A 38 -17.36 6.68 4.32
N LYS A 39 -17.74 5.69 5.13
CA LYS A 39 -16.90 5.07 6.17
C LYS A 39 -15.89 4.04 5.63
N GLY A 40 -16.13 3.46 4.45
CA GLY A 40 -15.20 2.59 3.71
C GLY A 40 -13.89 3.25 3.23
N LYS A 41 -13.61 4.48 3.68
CA LYS A 41 -12.33 5.17 3.49
C LYS A 41 -11.19 4.51 4.30
N GLY A 42 -11.51 3.73 5.34
CA GLY A 42 -10.53 3.01 6.16
C GLY A 42 -9.84 1.85 5.42
N ASP A 43 -10.63 0.92 4.88
CA ASP A 43 -10.10 -0.30 4.25
C ASP A 43 -9.25 -0.01 2.99
N ASN A 44 -9.63 1.02 2.22
CA ASN A 44 -8.91 1.42 1.02
C ASN A 44 -7.61 2.17 1.32
N ALA A 45 -7.58 2.97 2.40
CA ALA A 45 -6.39 3.72 2.78
C ALA A 45 -5.29 2.77 3.30
N GLU A 46 -5.64 1.80 4.14
CA GLU A 46 -4.68 0.79 4.61
C GLU A 46 -4.21 -0.12 3.48
N ALA A 47 -5.11 -0.58 2.61
CA ALA A 47 -4.73 -1.37 1.45
C ALA A 47 -3.90 -0.58 0.42
N ALA A 48 -4.08 0.75 0.34
CA ALA A 48 -3.25 1.62 -0.49
C ALA A 48 -1.85 1.82 0.11
N MET A 49 -1.76 2.00 1.44
CA MET A 49 -0.49 2.09 2.15
C MET A 49 0.34 0.81 2.01
N MET A 50 -0.30 -0.37 2.17
CA MET A 50 0.38 -1.65 1.97
C MET A 50 0.89 -1.83 0.54
N ARG A 51 0.09 -1.47 -0.47
CA ARG A 51 0.51 -1.53 -1.87
C ARG A 51 1.69 -0.60 -2.16
N ASN A 52 1.67 0.60 -1.61
CA ASN A 52 2.77 1.55 -1.75
C ASN A 52 4.05 1.03 -1.09
N TYR A 53 3.95 0.48 0.12
CA TYR A 53 5.09 -0.11 0.83
C TYR A 53 5.73 -1.25 0.02
N VAL A 54 4.93 -2.20 -0.48
CA VAL A 54 5.43 -3.31 -1.29
C VAL A 54 6.10 -2.80 -2.58
N ALA A 55 5.53 -1.78 -3.22
CA ALA A 55 6.12 -1.17 -4.40
C ALA A 55 7.49 -0.52 -4.10
N ILE A 56 7.60 0.25 -3.01
CA ILE A 56 8.87 0.85 -2.56
C ILE A 56 9.89 -0.24 -2.24
N GLN A 57 9.47 -1.31 -1.55
CA GLN A 57 10.35 -2.42 -1.20
C GLN A 57 10.87 -3.15 -2.44
N GLN A 58 10.02 -3.46 -3.42
CA GLN A 58 10.44 -4.08 -4.68
C GLN A 58 11.39 -3.18 -5.48
N MET A 59 11.12 -1.86 -5.52
CA MET A 59 12.02 -0.91 -6.16
C MET A 59 13.36 -0.84 -5.44
N ALA A 60 13.37 -0.84 -4.10
CA ALA A 60 14.59 -0.83 -3.30
C ALA A 60 15.41 -2.09 -3.58
N THR A 61 14.80 -3.27 -3.55
CA THR A 61 15.48 -4.53 -3.84
C THR A 61 16.10 -4.50 -5.24
N ASN A 62 15.36 -4.11 -6.28
CA ASN A 62 15.90 -4.09 -7.64
C ASN A 62 16.99 -3.03 -7.85
N LYS A 63 16.75 -1.78 -7.44
CA LYS A 63 17.68 -0.67 -7.71
C LYS A 63 18.92 -0.75 -6.82
N CYS A 64 18.76 -1.08 -5.55
CA CYS A 64 19.88 -1.13 -4.62
C CYS A 64 20.77 -2.35 -4.84
N THR A 65 20.22 -3.55 -5.11
CA THR A 65 21.07 -4.71 -5.43
C THR A 65 21.90 -4.47 -6.69
N LYS A 66 21.27 -3.90 -7.72
CA LYS A 66 21.96 -3.53 -8.97
C LYS A 66 23.07 -2.53 -8.73
N ILE A 67 22.81 -1.43 -8.02
CA ILE A 67 23.84 -0.39 -7.84
C ILE A 67 24.98 -0.84 -6.92
N VAL A 68 24.68 -1.64 -5.89
CA VAL A 68 25.71 -2.19 -5.02
C VAL A 68 26.59 -3.12 -5.86
N THR A 69 26.00 -4.02 -6.64
CA THR A 69 26.74 -4.92 -7.54
C THR A 69 27.60 -4.15 -8.55
N GLU A 70 27.07 -3.07 -9.14
CA GLU A 70 27.82 -2.21 -10.06
C GLU A 70 28.99 -1.48 -9.40
N LYS A 71 28.88 -1.13 -8.11
CA LYS A 71 29.92 -0.38 -7.36
C LYS A 71 30.95 -1.27 -6.68
N THR A 72 30.55 -2.46 -6.23
CA THR A 72 31.43 -3.40 -5.52
C THR A 72 31.99 -4.48 -6.44
N GLY A 73 31.31 -4.76 -7.56
CA GLY A 73 31.59 -5.93 -8.40
C GLY A 73 31.08 -7.24 -7.79
N GLU A 74 30.39 -7.19 -6.65
CA GLU A 74 29.88 -8.36 -5.93
C GLU A 74 28.36 -8.43 -6.01
N GLN A 75 27.85 -9.60 -6.38
CA GLN A 75 26.42 -9.81 -6.46
C GLN A 75 25.81 -9.93 -5.07
N VAL A 76 24.94 -8.97 -4.72
CA VAL A 76 24.22 -8.96 -3.45
C VAL A 76 22.78 -9.43 -3.64
N TYR A 77 22.35 -10.41 -2.85
CA TYR A 77 21.03 -11.02 -3.00
C TYR A 77 20.09 -10.62 -1.86
N PHE A 78 20.47 -10.93 -0.63
CA PHE A 78 19.62 -10.73 0.54
C PHE A 78 20.26 -9.74 1.51
N PRO A 79 19.55 -8.67 1.89
CA PRO A 79 20.03 -7.78 2.93
C PRO A 79 20.02 -8.52 4.28
N THR A 80 21.03 -8.25 5.10
CA THR A 80 21.09 -8.73 6.48
C THR A 80 20.11 -7.98 7.38
N GLU A 81 19.81 -6.72 7.04
CA GLU A 81 18.85 -5.89 7.76
C GLU A 81 18.10 -4.98 6.79
N THR A 82 16.82 -4.73 7.08
CA THR A 82 15.99 -3.76 6.36
C THR A 82 15.40 -2.77 7.35
N LYS A 83 15.68 -1.48 7.16
CA LYS A 83 15.10 -0.38 7.96
C LYS A 83 14.10 0.39 7.11
N THR A 84 12.93 0.67 7.66
CA THR A 84 11.86 1.35 6.93
C THR A 84 10.87 1.98 7.89
N ASP A 85 10.32 3.12 7.50
CA ASP A 85 9.14 3.73 8.16
C ASP A 85 7.81 3.19 7.60
N LYS A 86 7.88 2.24 6.64
CA LYS A 86 6.76 1.64 5.90
C LYS A 86 5.97 2.60 5.03
N GLU A 87 6.41 3.84 4.89
CA GLU A 87 5.66 4.89 4.20
C GLU A 87 6.51 5.61 3.15
N THR A 88 7.71 6.08 3.52
CA THR A 88 8.49 7.01 2.70
C THR A 88 9.85 6.46 2.31
N TYR A 89 10.46 5.56 3.09
CA TYR A 89 11.78 5.04 2.76
C TYR A 89 12.00 3.58 3.12
N VAL A 90 12.91 2.95 2.39
CA VAL A 90 13.45 1.62 2.68
C VAL A 90 14.97 1.67 2.55
N THR A 91 15.66 1.31 3.62
CA THR A 91 17.10 1.13 3.66
C THR A 91 17.41 -0.36 3.74
N LEU A 92 18.14 -0.85 2.75
CA LEU A 92 18.63 -2.22 2.68
C LEU A 92 20.11 -2.23 3.09
N ILE A 93 20.46 -3.10 4.02
CA ILE A 93 21.81 -3.21 4.57
C ILE A 93 22.33 -4.62 4.27
N TRP A 94 23.56 -4.71 3.76
CA TRP A 94 24.27 -5.96 3.48
C TRP A 94 25.57 -6.02 4.27
N ALA A 95 25.87 -7.20 4.79
CA ALA A 95 27.23 -7.58 5.15
C ALA A 95 27.86 -8.27 3.94
N GLY A 96 29.09 -7.92 3.59
CA GLY A 96 29.78 -8.55 2.47
C GLY A 96 30.28 -9.95 2.83
N GLU A 97 30.20 -10.87 1.88
CA GLU A 97 30.57 -12.27 2.05
C GLU A 97 32.05 -12.51 1.71
N ASN A 98 32.62 -11.66 0.83
CA ASN A 98 33.96 -11.82 0.27
C ASN A 98 35.03 -10.95 0.96
N VAL A 99 34.80 -10.54 2.21
CA VAL A 99 35.73 -9.66 2.95
C VAL A 99 37.16 -10.22 2.98
N LYS A 100 37.31 -11.56 3.01
CA LYS A 100 38.60 -12.24 3.03
C LYS A 100 39.35 -12.17 1.70
N THR A 101 38.64 -11.98 0.59
CA THR A 101 39.19 -11.93 -0.78
C THR A 101 39.22 -10.50 -1.34
N GLY A 102 38.97 -9.49 -0.50
CA GLY A 102 39.02 -8.07 -0.87
C GLY A 102 37.66 -7.44 -1.20
N GLY A 103 36.57 -8.13 -0.90
CA GLY A 103 35.23 -7.61 -1.05
C GLY A 103 34.83 -6.53 -0.04
N PHE A 104 33.68 -5.90 -0.27
CA PHE A 104 33.13 -4.90 0.66
C PHE A 104 32.79 -5.55 2.01
N LYS A 105 32.83 -4.79 3.10
CA LYS A 105 32.45 -5.24 4.45
C LYS A 105 30.98 -4.98 4.73
N THR A 106 30.53 -3.78 4.41
CA THR A 106 29.16 -3.34 4.67
C THR A 106 28.67 -2.42 3.56
N ALA A 107 27.45 -2.65 3.10
CA ALA A 107 26.77 -1.74 2.16
C ALA A 107 25.40 -1.37 2.72
N SER A 108 25.02 -0.10 2.58
CA SER A 108 23.71 0.42 2.94
C SER A 108 23.17 1.22 1.76
N CYS A 109 21.94 0.95 1.36
CA CYS A 109 21.27 1.69 0.29
C CYS A 109 19.87 2.09 0.73
N THR A 110 19.60 3.40 0.74
CA THR A 110 18.31 3.97 1.09
C THR A 110 17.60 4.44 -0.15
N LEU A 111 16.44 3.85 -0.43
CA LEU A 111 15.49 4.34 -1.42
C LEU A 111 14.43 5.19 -0.72
N ASN A 112 14.15 6.36 -1.28
CA ASN A 112 13.07 7.23 -0.82
C ASN A 112 11.98 7.28 -1.90
N GLY A 113 10.73 7.01 -1.51
CA GLY A 113 9.57 6.99 -2.39
C GLY A 113 9.26 8.34 -3.02
N GLN A 114 9.48 9.45 -2.31
CA GLN A 114 9.27 10.81 -2.85
C GLN A 114 10.25 11.15 -3.97
N LEU A 115 11.47 10.62 -3.90
CA LEU A 115 12.48 10.78 -4.95
C LEU A 115 12.33 9.77 -6.10
N GLY A 116 11.50 8.74 -5.95
CA GLY A 116 11.36 7.66 -6.92
C GLY A 116 12.62 6.82 -7.14
N GLY A 117 13.58 6.88 -6.20
CA GLY A 117 14.90 6.28 -6.40
C GLY A 117 15.82 6.35 -5.19
N ILE A 118 17.07 5.94 -5.41
CA ILE A 118 18.10 5.87 -4.37
C ILE A 118 18.42 7.29 -3.90
N SER A 119 18.19 7.51 -2.62
CA SER A 119 18.50 8.73 -1.87
C SER A 119 19.89 8.68 -1.25
N GLU A 120 20.32 7.50 -0.80
CA GLU A 120 21.61 7.32 -0.15
C GLU A 120 22.22 5.96 -0.53
N LEU A 121 23.54 5.93 -0.73
CA LEU A 121 24.32 4.71 -0.90
C LEU A 121 25.63 4.88 -0.13
N VAL A 122 25.88 3.99 0.82
CA VAL A 122 27.09 3.95 1.64
C VAL A 122 27.73 2.57 1.51
N ILE A 123 29.01 2.52 1.17
CA ILE A 123 29.77 1.27 1.08
C ILE A 123 31.05 1.43 1.90
N ASP A 124 31.28 0.53 2.85
CA ASP A 124 32.41 0.56 3.79
C ASP A 124 32.57 1.91 4.51
N GLY A 125 31.43 2.51 4.87
CA GLY A 125 31.38 3.82 5.52
C GLY A 125 31.63 5.01 4.58
N LYS A 126 31.86 4.79 3.28
CA LYS A 126 31.98 5.85 2.27
C LYS A 126 30.62 6.14 1.63
N GLU A 127 30.15 7.37 1.78
CA GLU A 127 28.96 7.87 1.09
C GLU A 127 29.28 8.03 -0.41
N LEU A 128 28.68 7.19 -1.25
CA LEU A 128 28.83 7.25 -2.71
C LEU A 128 27.70 8.03 -3.38
N ILE A 129 26.51 8.01 -2.77
CA ILE A 129 25.34 8.75 -3.22
C ILE A 129 24.70 9.37 -1.99
N LYS A 130 24.40 10.66 -2.09
CA LYS A 130 23.60 11.39 -1.12
C LYS A 130 22.80 12.46 -1.82
N LYS A 131 21.48 12.28 -1.86
CA LYS A 131 20.54 13.25 -2.43
C LYS A 131 19.80 13.93 -1.29
N LYS A 132 19.66 15.25 -1.38
CA LYS A 132 18.75 15.98 -0.50
C LYS A 132 17.31 15.65 -0.88
N ILE A 133 16.53 15.31 0.13
CA ILE A 133 15.07 15.21 0.10
C ILE A 133 14.53 16.59 0.48
#